data_AF-A0A1M5BAJ1-F1
#
_entry.id   AF-A0A1M5BAJ1-F1
#
_cell.length_a   1.000
_cell.length_b   1.000
_cell.length_c   1.000
_cell.angle_alpha   90.00
_cell.angle_beta   90.00
_cell.angle_gamma   90.00
#
_symmetry.space_group_name_H-M   'P 1'
#
loop_
_entity.id
_entity.type
_entity.pdbx_description
1 polymer ?
#
loop_
_entity_poly.entity_id
_entity_poly.type
_entity_poly.pdbx_seq_one_letter_code
_entity_poly.pdbx_strand_id
1 'polypeptide(L)'
;MGTFQGRLLSEIGPTVFGVAAPHPEPEHPVPAAGDPEGLEPAVQWAGDATAAARYSSPAAIRAALVPEQVADFDSACEAALADARRSLRLDQLRHVLRTWRRMALLANQDPGAVRRMLATTDEVQRAGRPRQGSVPWERLRADLGP
;
A
#
# COMPACT_ATOMS: atom_id res chain seq x y z
N MET A 1 4.23 -16.28 -35.88
CA MET A 1 5.07 -15.15 -36.34
C MET A 1 4.31 -13.87 -35.99
N GLY A 2 4.74 -12.95 -35.14
CA GLY A 2 6.04 -12.79 -34.49
C GLY A 2 5.91 -12.22 -33.08
N THR A 3 7.02 -12.37 -32.38
CA THR A 3 7.40 -11.98 -31.02
C THR A 3 7.41 -10.48 -30.77
N PHE A 4 6.99 -10.04 -29.57
CA PHE A 4 7.49 -8.82 -28.92
C PHE A 4 7.75 -9.08 -27.43
N GLN A 5 9.02 -9.31 -27.12
CA GLN A 5 9.59 -9.17 -25.78
C GLN A 5 9.82 -7.68 -25.46
N GLY A 6 9.81 -7.35 -24.17
CA GLY A 6 10.92 -6.59 -23.58
C GLY A 6 10.71 -5.10 -23.29
N ARG A 7 10.23 -4.83 -22.07
CA ARG A 7 10.84 -3.91 -21.09
C ARG A 7 11.00 -2.41 -21.47
N LEU A 8 10.20 -1.56 -20.81
CA LEU A 8 10.65 -0.31 -20.20
C LEU A 8 9.71 0.06 -19.04
N LEU A 9 9.95 -0.58 -17.90
CA LEU A 9 9.58 -0.09 -16.58
C LEU A 9 10.68 0.88 -16.15
N SER A 10 10.45 2.17 -16.31
CA SER A 10 11.14 3.25 -15.59
C SER A 10 10.26 4.48 -15.71
N GLU A 11 10.20 5.29 -14.65
CA GLU A 11 9.40 6.51 -14.52
C GLU A 11 7.96 6.34 -14.00
N ILE A 12 7.76 5.50 -12.98
CA ILE A 12 6.70 5.76 -12.01
C ILE A 12 7.38 6.23 -10.73
N GLY A 13 7.60 7.54 -10.63
CA GLY A 13 7.92 8.16 -9.35
C GLY A 13 6.77 7.93 -8.35
N PRO A 14 7.05 7.88 -7.04
CA PRO A 14 6.01 7.62 -6.06
C PRO A 14 5.05 8.81 -5.99
N THR A 15 3.84 8.64 -6.53
CA THR A 15 2.72 9.56 -6.32
C THR A 15 2.29 9.46 -4.86
N VAL A 16 2.82 10.35 -4.02
CA VAL A 16 2.37 10.52 -2.63
C VAL A 16 1.17 11.47 -2.64
N PHE A 17 0.02 10.96 -2.17
CA PHE A 17 -1.21 11.75 -1.96
C PHE A 17 -1.22 12.25 -0.50
N GLY A 18 -1.18 13.56 -0.30
CA GLY A 18 -1.26 14.17 1.03
C GLY A 18 -2.14 15.42 1.03
N VAL A 19 -3.27 15.35 1.71
CA VAL A 19 -3.94 16.50 2.35
C VAL A 19 -4.16 16.08 3.79
N ALA A 20 -3.45 16.75 4.72
CA ALA A 20 -3.78 16.72 6.14
C ALA A 20 -3.46 18.09 6.75
N ALA A 21 -4.45 18.66 7.44
CA ALA A 21 -4.32 19.81 8.32
C ALA A 21 -3.33 19.49 9.47
N PRO A 22 -2.74 20.50 10.15
CA PRO A 22 -1.68 20.27 11.14
C PRO A 22 -2.19 19.50 12.36
N HIS A 23 -1.80 18.24 12.44
CA HIS A 23 -1.82 17.46 13.68
C HIS A 23 -0.48 17.65 14.41
N PRO A 24 -0.44 17.72 15.75
CA PRO A 24 0.83 17.72 16.47
C PRO A 24 1.56 16.40 16.22
N GLU A 25 2.77 16.52 15.68
CA GLU A 25 3.73 15.45 15.35
C GLU A 25 3.87 14.43 16.50
N PRO A 26 3.69 13.12 16.27
CA PRO A 26 4.18 12.12 17.19
C PRO A 26 5.70 12.00 17.02
N GLU A 27 6.44 12.29 18.09
CA GLU A 27 7.90 12.24 18.14
C GLU A 27 8.46 10.95 17.54
N HIS A 28 9.24 11.08 16.47
CA HIS A 28 10.03 9.98 15.90
C HIS A 28 11.13 9.56 16.89
N PRO A 29 11.30 8.26 17.22
CA PRO A 29 12.42 7.83 18.03
C PRO A 29 13.72 7.93 17.24
N VAL A 30 14.71 8.61 17.82
CA VAL A 30 16.09 8.70 17.32
C VAL A 30 16.70 7.29 17.27
N PRO A 31 17.25 6.82 16.14
CA PRO A 31 17.92 5.52 16.09
C PRO A 31 19.24 5.59 16.86
N ALA A 32 19.35 4.79 17.92
CA ALA A 32 20.62 4.55 18.60
C ALA A 32 21.56 3.81 17.64
N ALA A 33 22.75 4.36 17.46
CA ALA A 33 23.80 3.80 16.63
C ALA A 33 24.23 2.41 17.13
N GLY A 34 24.25 1.43 16.23
CA GLY A 34 25.10 0.24 16.33
C GLY A 34 24.39 -1.10 16.17
N ASP A 35 24.28 -1.58 14.92
CA ASP A 35 24.52 -2.99 14.59
C ASP A 35 24.74 -3.16 13.07
N PRO A 36 25.90 -3.66 12.59
CA PRO A 36 26.17 -3.84 11.18
C PRO A 36 25.98 -5.30 10.74
N GLU A 37 24.83 -5.92 11.00
CA GLU A 37 24.39 -7.14 10.29
C GLU A 37 22.91 -7.43 10.56
N GLY A 38 22.02 -6.94 9.71
CA GLY A 38 20.59 -7.19 9.87
C GLY A 38 19.85 -6.85 8.60
N LEU A 39 19.13 -7.82 8.03
CA LEU A 39 18.06 -7.55 7.07
C LEU A 39 17.15 -6.49 7.70
N GLU A 40 17.24 -5.24 7.24
CA GLU A 40 16.39 -4.12 7.67
C GLU A 40 14.97 -4.63 7.90
N PRO A 41 14.48 -4.69 9.15
CA PRO A 41 13.14 -5.17 9.42
C PRO A 41 12.21 -4.27 8.63
N ALA A 42 11.51 -4.86 7.64
CA ALA A 42 10.64 -4.14 6.73
C ALA A 42 9.80 -3.14 7.52
N VAL A 43 10.07 -1.83 7.30
CA VAL A 43 9.52 -0.69 8.05
C VAL A 43 8.15 -1.05 8.59
N GLN A 44 8.09 -1.36 9.88
CA GLN A 44 6.84 -1.74 10.52
C GLN A 44 6.09 -0.45 10.81
N TRP A 45 5.20 -0.09 9.90
CA TRP A 45 4.32 1.07 10.10
C TRP A 45 3.53 0.85 11.39
N ALA A 46 3.35 1.88 12.22
CA ALA A 46 2.68 1.77 13.52
C ALA A 46 1.28 1.11 13.43
N GLY A 47 0.61 1.22 12.28
CA GLY A 47 -0.68 0.57 12.00
C GLY A 47 -0.61 -0.95 11.73
N ASP A 48 0.56 -1.52 11.43
CA ASP A 48 0.69 -2.95 11.07
C ASP A 48 0.36 -3.87 12.25
N ALA A 49 0.85 -3.54 13.44
CA ALA A 49 0.59 -4.33 14.64
C ALA A 49 -0.90 -4.27 15.02
N THR A 50 -1.50 -3.08 14.99
CA THR A 50 -2.93 -2.88 15.23
C THR A 50 -3.79 -3.63 14.21
N ALA A 51 -3.42 -3.55 12.93
CA ALA A 51 -4.13 -4.24 11.86
C ALA A 51 -3.99 -5.77 11.97
N ALA A 52 -2.82 -6.28 12.36
CA ALA A 52 -2.61 -7.71 12.60
C ALA A 52 -3.43 -8.24 13.78
N ALA A 53 -3.51 -7.48 14.88
CA ALA A 53 -4.30 -7.85 16.04
C ALA A 53 -5.80 -7.88 15.73
N ARG A 54 -6.31 -6.88 14.98
CA ARG A 54 -7.73 -6.74 14.66
C ARG A 54 -8.19 -7.70 13.56
N TYR A 55 -7.33 -7.98 12.58
CA TYR A 55 -7.65 -8.79 11.41
C TYR A 55 -6.74 -10.02 11.36
N SER A 56 -6.88 -10.89 12.37
CA SER A 56 -6.02 -12.05 12.56
C SER A 56 -6.19 -13.12 11.47
N SER A 57 -7.38 -13.21 10.85
CA SER A 57 -7.70 -14.19 9.80
C SER A 57 -8.04 -13.55 8.44
N PRO A 58 -7.83 -14.27 7.32
CA PRO A 58 -8.27 -13.81 5.99
C PRO A 58 -9.77 -13.50 5.94
N ALA A 59 -10.60 -14.27 6.64
CA ALA A 59 -12.04 -14.02 6.74
C ALA A 59 -12.35 -12.69 7.45
N ALA A 60 -11.62 -12.36 8.52
CA ALA A 60 -11.76 -11.09 9.23
C ALA A 60 -11.33 -9.89 8.36
N ILE A 61 -10.27 -10.05 7.55
CA ILE A 61 -9.86 -9.05 6.57
C ILE A 61 -11.01 -8.83 5.57
N ARG A 62 -11.47 -9.91 4.93
CA ARG A 62 -12.52 -9.87 3.89
C ARG A 62 -13.81 -9.20 4.36
N ALA A 63 -14.23 -9.45 5.60
CA ALA A 63 -15.43 -8.86 6.19
C ALA A 63 -15.34 -7.34 6.44
N ALA A 64 -14.12 -6.79 6.54
CA ALA A 64 -13.90 -5.37 6.80
C ALA A 64 -13.61 -4.55 5.54
N LEU A 65 -13.43 -5.20 4.39
CA LEU A 65 -13.23 -4.54 3.11
C LEU A 65 -14.56 -4.02 2.55
N VAL A 66 -14.47 -2.95 1.76
CA VAL A 66 -15.60 -2.51 0.94
C VAL A 66 -15.84 -3.51 -0.20
N PRO A 67 -17.07 -3.69 -0.71
CA PRO A 67 -17.39 -4.67 -1.74
C PRO A 67 -16.47 -4.60 -2.97
N GLU A 68 -16.07 -3.40 -3.35
CA GLU A 68 -15.20 -3.11 -4.50
C GLU A 68 -13.79 -3.70 -4.35
N GLN A 69 -13.32 -3.93 -3.11
CA GLN A 69 -11.99 -4.44 -2.80
C GLN A 69 -11.95 -5.96 -2.60
N VAL A 70 -13.11 -6.62 -2.44
CA VAL A 70 -13.17 -8.05 -2.10
C VAL A 70 -12.59 -8.91 -3.23
N ALA A 71 -12.91 -8.60 -4.49
CA ALA A 71 -12.43 -9.35 -5.65
C ALA A 71 -10.90 -9.28 -5.79
N ASP A 72 -10.32 -8.08 -5.58
CA ASP A 72 -8.87 -7.87 -5.63
C ASP A 72 -8.15 -8.61 -4.49
N PHE A 73 -8.75 -8.62 -3.30
CA PHE A 73 -8.23 -9.36 -2.16
C PHE A 73 -8.23 -10.87 -2.43
N ASP A 74 -9.36 -11.41 -2.89
CA ASP A 74 -9.52 -12.84 -3.17
C ASP A 74 -8.52 -13.27 -4.27
N SER A 75 -8.40 -12.51 -5.36
CA SER A 75 -7.44 -12.78 -6.44
C SER A 75 -5.98 -12.74 -5.98
N ALA A 76 -5.60 -11.74 -5.18
CA ALA A 76 -4.24 -11.62 -4.65
C ALA A 76 -3.89 -12.79 -3.72
N CYS A 77 -4.84 -13.25 -2.90
CA CYS A 77 -4.65 -14.40 -2.03
C CYS A 77 -4.51 -15.70 -2.83
N GLU A 78 -5.36 -15.92 -3.83
CA GLU A 78 -5.28 -17.09 -4.72
C GLU A 78 -3.94 -17.14 -5.46
N ALA A 79 -3.49 -16.02 -6.03
CA ALA A 79 -2.20 -15.93 -6.71
C ALA A 79 -1.03 -16.26 -5.77
N ALA A 80 -1.04 -15.69 -4.56
CA ALA A 80 -0.01 -15.96 -3.55
C ALA A 80 -0.01 -17.42 -3.07
N LEU A 81 -1.19 -18.03 -2.90
CA LEU A 81 -1.32 -19.45 -2.54
C LEU A 81 -0.87 -20.37 -3.67
N ALA A 82 -1.19 -20.05 -4.92
CA ALA A 82 -0.75 -20.80 -6.10
C ALA A 82 0.77 -20.75 -6.27
N ASP A 83 1.40 -19.63 -5.94
CA ASP A 83 2.85 -19.50 -5.88
C ASP A 83 3.46 -20.29 -4.71
N ALA A 84 2.91 -20.12 -3.51
CA ALA A 84 3.36 -20.85 -2.32
C ALA A 84 3.28 -22.37 -2.49
N ARG A 85 2.26 -22.88 -3.20
CA ARG A 85 2.15 -24.31 -3.49
C ARG A 85 3.30 -24.83 -4.36
N ARG A 86 3.84 -23.99 -5.25
CA ARG A 86 4.96 -24.34 -6.14
C ARG A 86 6.31 -24.15 -5.47
N SER A 87 6.47 -23.07 -4.71
CA SER A 87 7.74 -22.69 -4.08
C SER A 87 7.92 -23.22 -2.65
N LEU A 88 6.84 -23.71 -2.02
CA LEU A 88 6.74 -24.05 -0.59
C LEU A 88 7.09 -22.87 0.34
N ARG A 89 6.99 -21.64 -0.16
CA ARG A 89 7.27 -20.41 0.59
C ARG A 89 6.00 -19.59 0.80
N LEU A 90 5.78 -19.17 2.03
CA LEU A 90 4.61 -18.37 2.43
C LEU A 90 4.90 -16.88 2.56
N ASP A 91 6.11 -16.43 2.17
CA ASP A 91 6.53 -15.04 2.25
C ASP A 91 5.57 -14.11 1.50
N GLN A 92 5.21 -14.49 0.27
CA GLN A 92 4.30 -13.72 -0.57
C GLN A 92 2.91 -13.64 0.06
N LEU A 93 2.38 -14.75 0.58
CA LEU A 93 1.08 -14.75 1.26
C LEU A 93 1.10 -13.85 2.50
N ARG A 94 2.16 -13.91 3.31
CA ARG A 94 2.33 -13.04 4.49
C ARG A 94 2.36 -11.56 4.09
N HIS A 95 3.03 -11.23 2.99
CA HIS A 95 3.07 -9.88 2.45
C HIS A 95 1.68 -9.40 2.01
N VAL A 96 0.97 -10.22 1.22
CA VAL A 96 -0.40 -9.94 0.78
C VAL A 96 -1.31 -9.69 1.98
N LEU A 97 -1.32 -10.58 2.97
CA LEU A 97 -2.15 -10.41 4.16
C LEU A 97 -1.80 -9.15 4.95
N ARG A 98 -0.51 -8.81 5.13
CA ARG A 98 -0.10 -7.56 5.80
C ARG A 98 -0.63 -6.32 5.10
N THR A 99 -0.55 -6.27 3.78
CA THR A 99 -1.05 -5.14 2.99
C THR A 99 -2.56 -5.00 3.11
N TRP A 100 -3.30 -6.10 2.98
CA TRP A 100 -4.76 -6.06 3.06
C TRP A 100 -5.31 -5.80 4.46
N ARG A 101 -4.58 -6.17 5.51
CA ARG A 101 -4.93 -5.76 6.90
C ARG A 101 -4.90 -4.24 7.07
N ARG A 102 -3.91 -3.57 6.48
CA ARG A 102 -3.86 -2.09 6.49
C ARG A 102 -5.04 -1.49 5.73
N MET A 103 -5.38 -2.04 4.57
CA MET A 103 -6.54 -1.59 3.79
C MET A 103 -7.85 -1.79 4.55
N ALA A 104 -8.02 -2.92 5.22
CA ALA A 104 -9.18 -3.18 6.09
C ALA A 104 -9.27 -2.19 7.26
N LEU A 105 -8.13 -1.81 7.86
CA LEU A 105 -8.11 -0.81 8.93
C LEU A 105 -8.56 0.57 8.41
N LEU A 106 -8.05 0.99 7.25
CA LEU A 106 -8.46 2.25 6.60
C LEU A 106 -9.94 2.25 6.20
N ALA A 107 -10.40 1.15 5.60
CA ALA A 107 -11.79 0.99 5.21
C ALA A 107 -12.75 1.01 6.41
N ASN A 108 -12.33 0.48 7.57
CA ASN A 108 -13.14 0.52 8.78
C ASN A 108 -13.22 1.93 9.40
N GLN A 109 -12.17 2.75 9.25
CA GLN A 109 -12.12 4.11 9.79
C GLN A 109 -12.96 5.09 8.98
N ASP A 110 -12.86 5.07 7.64
CA ASP A 110 -13.70 5.88 6.75
C ASP A 110 -13.97 5.14 5.43
N PRO A 111 -15.07 4.37 5.36
CA PRO A 111 -15.47 3.70 4.12
C PRO A 111 -15.72 4.67 2.96
N GLY A 112 -16.17 5.89 3.26
CA GLY A 112 -16.45 6.92 2.27
C GLY A 112 -15.17 7.50 1.67
N ALA A 113 -14.13 7.72 2.46
CA ALA A 113 -12.81 8.12 1.96
C ALA A 113 -12.22 7.04 1.05
N VAL A 114 -12.33 5.76 1.41
CA VAL A 114 -11.84 4.67 0.56
C VAL A 114 -12.56 4.67 -0.79
N ARG A 115 -13.88 4.85 -0.82
CA ARG A 115 -14.63 4.95 -2.08
C ARG A 115 -14.25 6.18 -2.91
N ARG A 116 -14.11 7.35 -2.27
CA ARG A 116 -13.66 8.58 -2.96
C ARG A 116 -12.26 8.41 -3.54
N MET A 117 -11.36 7.75 -2.81
CA MET A 117 -10.01 7.42 -3.28
C MET A 117 -10.07 6.52 -4.50
N LEU A 118 -10.86 5.43 -4.47
CA LEU A 118 -11.00 4.52 -5.62
C LEU A 118 -11.57 5.24 -6.85
N ALA A 119 -12.62 6.05 -6.67
CA ALA A 119 -13.18 6.87 -7.75
C ALA A 119 -12.15 7.85 -8.34
N THR A 120 -11.33 8.47 -7.48
CA THR A 120 -10.26 9.37 -7.91
C THR A 120 -9.19 8.62 -8.73
N THR A 121 -8.81 7.42 -8.30
CA THR A 121 -7.85 6.57 -9.03
C THR A 121 -8.40 6.21 -10.41
N ASP A 122 -9.67 5.80 -10.49
CA ASP A 122 -10.32 5.48 -11.78
C ASP A 122 -10.39 6.69 -12.71
N GLU A 123 -10.67 7.87 -12.19
CA GLU A 123 -10.64 9.12 -12.95
C GLU A 123 -9.25 9.42 -13.51
N VAL A 124 -8.20 9.33 -12.69
CA VAL A 124 -6.82 9.57 -13.10
C VAL A 124 -6.38 8.55 -14.16
N GLN A 125 -6.70 7.27 -13.96
CA GLN A 125 -6.35 6.21 -14.91
C GLN A 125 -7.04 6.40 -16.26
N ARG A 126 -8.32 6.78 -16.25
CA ARG A 126 -9.07 7.07 -17.48
C ARG A 126 -8.59 8.33 -18.19
N ALA A 127 -8.23 9.37 -17.42
CA ALA A 127 -7.76 10.64 -17.97
C ALA A 127 -6.30 10.58 -18.45
N GLY A 128 -5.50 9.63 -17.95
CA GLY A 128 -4.06 9.54 -18.22
C GLY A 128 -3.29 10.77 -17.74
N ARG A 129 -3.86 11.59 -16.85
CA ARG A 129 -3.29 12.85 -16.36
C ARG A 129 -3.49 12.97 -14.84
N PRO A 130 -2.54 13.61 -14.12
CA PRO A 130 -2.68 13.86 -12.70
C PRO A 130 -3.93 14.68 -12.38
N ARG A 131 -4.45 14.51 -11.15
CA ARG A 131 -5.64 15.24 -10.68
C ARG A 131 -5.39 16.75 -10.71
N GLN A 132 -6.44 17.52 -10.94
CA GLN A 132 -6.40 18.97 -10.80
C GLN A 132 -6.03 19.36 -9.35
N GLY A 133 -4.95 20.13 -9.19
CA GLY A 133 -4.37 20.48 -7.89
C GLY A 133 -3.22 19.57 -7.42
N SER A 134 -2.88 18.51 -8.16
CA SER A 134 -1.65 17.75 -7.91
C SER A 134 -0.42 18.61 -8.19
N VAL A 135 0.50 18.64 -7.23
CA VAL A 135 1.78 19.34 -7.36
C VAL A 135 2.84 18.34 -7.87
N PRO A 136 3.66 18.70 -8.87
CA PRO A 136 4.77 17.86 -9.30
C PRO A 136 5.70 17.52 -8.14
N TRP A 137 6.21 16.29 -8.12
CA TRP A 137 7.06 15.76 -7.05
C TRP A 137 8.31 16.62 -6.82
N GLU A 138 8.88 17.17 -7.88
CA GLU A 138 10.06 18.03 -7.89
C GLU A 138 9.82 19.32 -7.11
N ARG A 139 8.61 19.86 -7.21
CA ARG A 139 8.20 21.07 -6.50
C ARG A 139 7.91 20.78 -5.02
N LEU A 140 7.22 19.68 -4.73
CA LEU A 140 7.01 19.21 -3.36
C LEU A 140 8.34 18.96 -2.63
N ARG A 141 9.31 18.33 -3.31
CA ARG A 141 10.65 18.10 -2.76
C ARG A 141 11.37 19.41 -2.45
N ALA A 142 11.25 20.41 -3.31
CA ALA A 142 11.87 21.72 -3.08
C ALA A 142 11.26 22.44 -1.86
N ASP A 143 9.95 22.31 -1.65
CA ASP A 143 9.24 22.93 -0.52
C ASP A 143 9.53 22.23 0.82
N LEU A 144 9.86 20.94 0.81
CA LEU A 144 10.15 20.14 2.01
C LEU A 144 11.61 20.26 2.51
N GLY A 145 12.49 20.90 1.73
CA GLY A 145 13.93 20.96 2.04
C GLY A 145 14.67 19.64 1.76
N PRO A 146 16.02 19.66 1.77
CA PRO A 146 16.85 18.46 1.59
C PRO A 146 16.76 17.47 2.76
#